data_AF-A0A931Z1N4-F1
#
_entry.id   AF-A0A931Z1N4-F1
#
_cell.length_a   1.000
_cell.length_b   1.000
_cell.length_c   1.000
_cell.angle_alpha   90.00
_cell.angle_beta   90.00
_cell.angle_gamma   90.00
#
_symmetry.space_group_name_H-M   'P 1'
#
loop_
_entity.id
_entity.type
_entity.pdbx_description
1 polymer ?
#
loop_
_entity_poly.entity_id
_entity_poly.type
_entity_poly.pdbx_seq_one_letter_code
_entity_poly.pdbx_strand_id
1 'polypeptide(L)'
;MIALRKASVKFDAERDFAKIRARVLYVLSRTDKLFPPSIAAGVMDTLAQVGADAQYVEIDSELGHLASGPEWAQWGPRLAEFLGTLDQE
;
A
#
# COMPACT_ATOMS: atom_id res chain seq x y z
N MET A 1 9.56 -14.71 -21.30
CA MET A 1 9.11 -13.97 -20.11
C MET A 1 9.61 -14.60 -18.78
N ILE A 2 10.88 -15.05 -18.69
CA ILE A 2 11.39 -15.78 -17.51
C ILE A 2 12.25 -14.90 -16.59
N ALA A 3 13.09 -14.02 -17.16
CA ALA A 3 14.02 -13.20 -16.38
C ALA A 3 13.31 -12.16 -15.49
N LEU A 4 12.39 -11.37 -16.06
CA LEU A 4 11.68 -10.32 -15.31
C LEU A 4 10.79 -10.88 -14.19
N ARG A 5 10.10 -12.00 -14.43
CA ARG A 5 9.29 -12.65 -13.39
C ARG A 5 10.16 -13.19 -12.25
N LYS A 6 11.33 -13.77 -12.56
CA LYS A 6 12.29 -14.22 -11.53
C LYS A 6 12.85 -13.05 -10.72
N ALA A 7 13.11 -11.91 -11.36
CA ALA A 7 13.56 -10.71 -10.66
C ALA A 7 12.47 -10.17 -9.74
N SER A 8 11.23 -10.03 -10.24
CA SER A 8 10.10 -9.54 -9.45
C SER A 8 9.80 -10.38 -8.21
N VAL A 9 9.89 -11.72 -8.29
CA VAL A 9 9.66 -12.61 -7.14
C VAL A 9 10.73 -12.48 -6.05
N LYS A 10 11.94 -12.03 -6.41
CA LYS A 10 13.06 -11.87 -5.47
C LYS A 10 13.29 -10.43 -5.04
N PHE A 11 12.53 -9.49 -5.63
CA PHE A 11 12.68 -8.09 -5.30
C PHE A 11 12.06 -7.86 -3.93
N ASP A 12 12.88 -7.29 -3.05
CA ASP A 12 12.51 -6.99 -1.67
C ASP A 12 12.64 -5.48 -1.50
N ALA A 13 11.49 -4.81 -1.42
CA ALA A 13 11.40 -3.37 -1.26
C ALA A 13 11.74 -2.92 0.17
N GLU A 14 11.57 -3.78 1.17
CA GLU A 14 11.73 -3.42 2.60
C GLU A 14 13.16 -2.96 2.90
N ARG A 15 14.13 -3.52 2.18
CA ARG A 15 15.56 -3.14 2.26
C ARG A 15 15.83 -1.65 1.98
N ASP A 16 14.92 -1.02 1.26
CA ASP A 16 15.04 0.37 0.83
C ASP A 16 14.01 1.30 1.50
N PHE A 17 13.22 0.83 2.47
CA PHE A 17 12.20 1.66 3.14
C PHE A 17 12.81 2.91 3.80
N ALA A 18 14.04 2.82 4.32
CA ALA A 18 14.76 3.98 4.88
C ALA A 18 15.04 5.11 3.87
N LYS A 19 14.90 4.84 2.56
CA LYS A 19 15.04 5.84 1.49
C LYS A 19 13.72 6.55 1.18
N ILE A 20 12.58 6.09 1.72
CA ILE A 20 11.28 6.73 1.52
C ILE A 20 11.33 8.13 2.13
N ARG A 21 10.92 9.11 1.32
CA ARG A 21 10.76 10.52 1.71
C ARG A 21 9.35 11.05 1.44
N ALA A 22 8.59 10.32 0.62
CA ALA A 22 7.21 10.66 0.34
C ALA A 22 6.30 10.17 1.47
N ARG A 23 5.19 10.87 1.68
CA ARG A 23 4.06 10.36 2.43
C ARG A 23 3.46 9.16 1.69
N VAL A 24 2.96 8.17 2.42
CA VAL A 24 2.47 6.90 1.86
C VAL A 24 1.00 6.70 2.20
N LEU A 25 0.17 6.43 1.21
CA LEU A 25 -1.16 5.88 1.40
C LEU A 25 -1.17 4.42 0.95
N TYR A 26 -1.34 3.50 1.89
CA TYR A 26 -1.33 2.07 1.66
C TYR A 26 -2.75 1.52 1.68
N VAL A 27 -3.17 0.83 0.61
CA VAL A 27 -4.54 0.36 0.44
C VAL A 27 -4.53 -1.12 0.10
N LEU A 28 -5.25 -1.92 0.87
CA LEU A 28 -5.40 -3.37 0.65
C LEU A 28 -6.86 -3.80 0.65
N SER A 29 -7.14 -4.94 0.05
CA SER A 29 -8.47 -5.56 0.05
C SER A 29 -8.56 -6.68 1.07
N ARG A 30 -9.66 -6.74 1.83
CA ARG A 30 -9.92 -7.75 2.87
C ARG A 30 -9.69 -9.18 2.38
N THR A 31 -10.04 -9.46 1.12
CA THR A 31 -10.00 -10.81 0.53
C THR A 31 -8.81 -11.02 -0.43
N ASP A 32 -7.85 -10.11 -0.48
CA ASP A 32 -6.64 -10.30 -1.30
C ASP A 32 -5.82 -11.50 -0.80
N LYS A 33 -5.53 -12.45 -1.71
CA LYS A 33 -4.72 -13.65 -1.43
C LYS A 33 -3.25 -13.50 -1.84
N LEU A 34 -2.95 -12.52 -2.70
CA LEU A 34 -1.59 -12.21 -3.13
C LEU A 34 -0.90 -11.31 -2.10
N PHE A 35 -1.64 -10.35 -1.55
CA PHE A 35 -1.18 -9.40 -0.54
C PHE A 35 -2.23 -9.26 0.58
N PRO A 36 -2.36 -10.27 1.47
CA PRO A 36 -3.43 -10.30 2.45
C PRO A 36 -3.29 -9.15 3.47
N PRO A 37 -4.41 -8.58 3.97
CA PRO A 37 -4.39 -7.49 4.95
C PRO A 37 -3.56 -7.77 6.20
N SER A 38 -3.35 -9.05 6.55
CA SER A 38 -2.50 -9.46 7.67
C SER A 38 -1.06 -8.94 7.58
N ILE A 39 -0.56 -8.58 6.39
CA ILE A 39 0.78 -7.99 6.23
C ILE A 39 0.82 -6.51 6.61
N ALA A 40 -0.33 -5.82 6.65
CA ALA A 40 -0.40 -4.38 6.82
C ALA A 40 0.25 -3.92 8.13
N ALA A 41 0.00 -4.60 9.25
CA ALA A 41 0.59 -4.24 10.54
C ALA A 41 2.13 -4.22 10.47
N GLY A 42 2.76 -5.27 9.94
CA GLY A 42 4.22 -5.33 9.81
C GLY A 42 4.80 -4.28 8.86
N VAL A 43 4.10 -4.00 7.74
CA VAL A 43 4.50 -2.95 6.79
C VAL A 43 4.42 -1.58 7.44
N MET A 44 3.31 -1.27 8.11
CA MET A 44 3.09 0.01 8.79
C MET A 44 4.09 0.23 9.93
N ASP A 45 4.38 -0.81 10.71
CA ASP A 45 5.40 -0.76 11.76
C ASP A 45 6.79 -0.46 11.19
N THR A 46 7.17 -1.12 10.09
CA THR A 46 8.47 -0.89 9.44
C THR A 46 8.57 0.51 8.86
N LEU A 47 7.50 1.02 8.23
CA LEU A 47 7.43 2.39 7.71
C LEU A 47 7.57 3.43 8.84
N ALA A 48 6.88 3.21 9.97
CA ALA A 48 6.98 4.08 11.13
C ALA A 48 8.40 4.08 11.73
N GLN A 49 9.04 2.91 11.83
CA GLN A 49 10.42 2.79 12.35
C GLN A 49 11.45 3.57 11.52
N VAL A 50 11.24 3.69 10.22
CA VAL A 50 12.11 4.49 9.34
C VAL A 50 11.69 5.97 9.24
N GLY A 51 10.66 6.37 9.99
CA GLY A 51 10.15 7.75 10.02
C GLY A 51 9.33 8.15 8.79
N ALA A 52 8.84 7.19 8.00
CA ALA A 52 7.92 7.48 6.91
C ALA A 52 6.51 7.76 7.47
N ASP A 53 5.90 8.86 7.02
CA ASP A 53 4.50 9.15 7.30
C ASP A 53 3.61 8.31 6.38
N ALA A 54 2.91 7.34 6.97
CA ALA A 54 2.10 6.38 6.25
C ALA A 54 0.70 6.27 6.85
N GLN A 55 -0.29 6.14 5.97
CA GLN A 55 -1.69 5.87 6.32
C GLN A 55 -2.14 4.56 5.67
N TYR A 56 -3.02 3.83 6.35
CA TYR A 56 -3.57 2.56 5.86
C TYR A 56 -5.09 2.63 5.67
N VAL A 57 -5.57 2.03 4.58
CA VAL A 57 -7.00 1.82 4.30
C VAL A 57 -7.21 0.37 3.88
N GLU A 58 -8.24 -0.24 4.46
CA GLU A 58 -8.72 -1.55 4.02
C GLU A 58 -10.02 -1.38 3.23
N ILE A 59 -10.10 -2.06 2.08
CA ILE A 59 -11.30 -2.18 1.26
C ILE A 59 -12.02 -3.45 1.69
N ASP A 60 -13.28 -3.32 2.09
CA ASP A 60 -14.14 -4.47 2.36
C ASP A 60 -14.74 -4.97 1.05
N SER A 61 -14.18 -6.05 0.50
CA SER A 61 -14.47 -6.53 -0.86
C SER A 61 -14.41 -8.04 -0.96
N GLU A 62 -15.21 -8.62 -1.86
CA GLU A 62 -15.10 -10.01 -2.30
C GLU A 62 -14.32 -10.17 -3.62
N LEU A 63 -13.84 -9.07 -4.22
CA LEU A 63 -13.08 -9.05 -5.48
C LEU A 63 -11.58 -9.34 -5.29
N GLY A 64 -11.13 -9.53 -4.04
CA GLY A 64 -9.74 -9.82 -3.69
C GLY A 64 -8.79 -8.76 -4.24
N HIS A 65 -7.71 -9.22 -4.88
CA HIS A 65 -6.65 -8.36 -5.42
C HIS A 65 -7.15 -7.32 -6.44
N LEU A 66 -8.27 -7.61 -7.12
CA LEU A 66 -8.79 -6.72 -8.15
C LEU A 66 -9.61 -5.58 -7.60
N ALA A 67 -9.91 -5.54 -6.29
CA ALA A 67 -10.88 -4.62 -5.70
C ALA A 67 -10.54 -3.13 -5.84
N SER A 68 -9.24 -2.77 -5.85
CA SER A 68 -8.80 -1.37 -5.78
C SER A 68 -9.33 -0.48 -6.91
N GLY A 69 -9.54 -1.06 -8.10
CA GLY A 69 -10.10 -0.36 -9.26
C GLY A 69 -11.64 -0.31 -9.25
N PRO A 70 -12.35 -1.44 -9.30
CA PRO A 70 -13.81 -1.50 -9.35
C PRO A 70 -14.47 -0.84 -8.13
N GLU A 71 -13.87 -0.95 -6.95
CA GLU A 71 -14.41 -0.43 -5.69
C GLU A 71 -13.61 0.76 -5.17
N TRP A 72 -13.06 1.55 -6.10
CA TRP A 72 -12.27 2.74 -5.78
C TRP A 72 -12.97 3.70 -4.82
N ALA A 73 -14.31 3.73 -4.85
CA ALA A 73 -15.12 4.59 -3.99
C ALA A 73 -14.91 4.34 -2.48
N GLN A 74 -14.42 3.16 -2.08
CA GLN A 74 -14.14 2.85 -0.66
C GLN A 74 -12.88 3.58 -0.14
N TRP A 75 -11.93 3.90 -1.00
CA TRP A 75 -10.67 4.56 -0.61
C TRP A 75 -10.44 5.93 -1.27
N GLY A 76 -11.23 6.27 -2.31
CA GLY A 76 -11.18 7.53 -3.03
C GLY A 76 -11.32 8.78 -2.15
N PRO A 77 -12.27 8.84 -1.19
CA PRO A 77 -12.35 9.97 -0.26
C PRO A 77 -11.08 10.15 0.58
N ARG A 78 -10.47 9.06 1.04
CA ARG A 78 -9.19 9.12 1.77
C ARG A 78 -8.05 9.56 0.88
N LEU A 79 -8.02 9.14 -0.40
CA LEU A 79 -7.04 9.64 -1.36
C LEU A 79 -7.17 11.15 -1.55
N ALA A 80 -8.39 11.68 -1.71
CA ALA A 80 -8.62 13.11 -1.87
C ALA A 80 -8.15 13.90 -0.64
N GLU A 81 -8.46 13.42 0.57
CA GLU A 81 -7.96 14.00 1.82
C GLU A 81 -6.43 13.96 1.87
N PHE A 82 -5.82 12.79 1.61
CA PHE A 82 -4.38 12.59 1.59
C PHE A 82 -3.69 13.57 0.63
N LEU A 83 -4.18 13.71 -0.61
CA LEU A 83 -3.66 14.65 -1.59
C LEU A 83 -3.82 16.11 -1.13
N GLY A 84 -4.95 16.46 -0.51
CA GLY A 84 -5.17 17.79 0.05
C GLY A 84 -4.20 18.14 1.18
N THR A 85 -3.62 17.15 1.87
CA THR A 85 -2.53 17.39 2.82
C THR A 85 -1.18 17.64 2.13
N LEU A 86 -1.00 17.21 0.88
CA LEU A 86 0.22 17.42 0.09
C LEU A 86 0.35 18.87 -0.40
N ASP A 87 -0.77 19.50 -0.73
CA ASP A 87 -0.80 20.88 -1.27
C ASP A 87 -0.58 21.98 -0.21
N GLN A 88 -0.43 21.61 1.07
CA GLN A 88 -0.32 22.53 2.20
C GLN A 88 1.13 22.69 2.73
N GLU A 89 2.12 22.09 2.06
CA GLU A 89 3.55 22.26 2.33
C GLU A 89 4.21 23.21 1.32
#